data_AF-A0A6I4Z8H9-F1
#
_entry.id   AF-A0A6I4Z8H9-F1
#
_cell.length_a   1.000
_cell.length_b   1.000
_cell.length_c   1.000
_cell.angle_alpha   90.00
_cell.angle_beta   90.00
_cell.angle_gamma   90.00
#
_symmetry.space_group_name_H-M   'P 1'
#
loop_
_entity.id
_entity.type
_entity.pdbx_description
1 polymer ?
#
loop_
_entity_poly.entity_id
_entity_poly.type
_entity_poly.pdbx_seq_one_letter_code
_entity_poly.pdbx_strand_id
1 'polypeptide(L)'
;MPYMSAIATLASLSDAERLKAISEGVNHLAANVERLDQAAHSLADAGDPTTATLLGNFASEEAAKILLLVDVVRCPPEQSSLRGTVLKLYYDHLWKGIYVCACEWRPATFEEFRDYVRAECEPYYLDGPASVDWVFPNEILATRESLVYVDYLQDITGLPKERAPNWWHAPSEVSQYYVTSRCIEVALALFRSGLGTPLGLEVVADVWRDFDPVEGTTSDELHSTVLATLEAMSDRAGFPEGRPSEEDMMAMLQWPFPLWGLVDARKEYDRKRSENYIDRLREARGQQLKEVFEVESRRDPQPAIPEEKVLALHRAHLAVEADLQARVKQYLEGRGEDVGLRIIPASLAVDEASDSYHELRRQWRRLTEDERIALIALAWFARGEIADWGRAYEGAVERSGGLGERYQLGLRRDWLKGWRRWQSEPKPRLGGEVNWAEMT
;
A
#
# COMPACT_ATOMS: atom_id res chain seq x y z
N MET A 1 19.19 11.98 28.18
CA MET A 1 19.65 10.89 27.30
C MET A 1 20.71 11.45 26.34
N PRO A 2 21.95 10.95 26.29
CA PRO A 2 23.05 11.55 25.52
C PRO A 2 23.11 11.15 24.03
N TYR A 3 22.26 10.23 23.56
CA TYR A 3 22.37 9.66 22.20
C TYR A 3 21.75 10.51 21.07
N MET A 4 20.91 11.51 21.36
CA MET A 4 20.34 12.38 20.32
C MET A 4 21.33 13.41 19.74
N SER A 5 22.63 13.35 20.09
CA SER A 5 23.63 14.34 19.66
C SER A 5 24.68 13.79 18.69
N ALA A 6 24.99 12.49 18.67
CA ALA A 6 26.15 11.98 17.94
C ALA A 6 25.89 11.83 16.43
N ILE A 7 24.76 11.26 16.01
CA ILE A 7 24.48 11.11 14.57
C ILE A 7 24.40 12.47 13.85
N ALA A 8 23.90 13.50 14.55
CA ALA A 8 23.81 14.85 14.05
C ALA A 8 25.19 15.49 13.79
N THR A 9 26.28 15.03 14.44
CA THR A 9 27.62 15.56 14.18
C THR A 9 28.12 15.21 12.78
N LEU A 10 27.54 14.19 12.12
CA LEU A 10 27.86 13.89 10.72
C LEU A 10 27.56 15.08 9.78
N ALA A 11 26.55 15.91 10.11
CA ALA A 11 26.23 17.10 9.32
C ALA A 11 27.36 18.15 9.36
N SER A 12 28.12 18.22 10.45
CA SER A 12 29.20 19.20 10.63
C SER A 12 30.55 18.77 10.06
N LEU A 13 30.69 17.52 9.62
CA LEU A 13 31.93 17.03 9.01
C LEU A 13 32.14 17.65 7.62
N SER A 14 33.41 17.69 7.17
CA SER A 14 33.69 17.95 5.76
C SER A 14 33.07 16.87 4.87
N ASP A 15 32.92 17.13 3.58
CA ASP A 15 32.26 16.17 2.69
C ASP A 15 32.99 14.83 2.66
N ALA A 16 34.32 14.84 2.47
CA ALA A 16 35.13 13.62 2.47
C ALA A 16 35.06 12.84 3.80
N GLU A 17 35.13 13.53 4.95
CA GLU A 17 35.01 12.89 6.26
C GLU A 17 33.60 12.31 6.49
N ARG A 18 32.56 13.02 6.03
CA ARG A 18 31.18 12.56 6.10
C ARG A 18 30.96 11.33 5.24
N LEU A 19 31.41 11.32 3.98
CA LEU A 19 31.27 10.16 3.09
C LEU A 19 32.01 8.96 3.66
N LYS A 20 33.19 9.15 4.24
CA LYS A 20 33.92 8.08 4.94
C LYS A 20 33.13 7.52 6.13
N ALA A 21 32.64 8.39 7.02
CA ALA A 21 31.88 7.97 8.20
C ALA A 21 30.55 7.30 7.82
N ILE A 22 29.86 7.78 6.78
CA ILE A 22 28.65 7.16 6.26
C ILE A 22 28.96 5.79 5.65
N SER A 23 30.04 5.66 4.86
CA SER A 23 30.48 4.38 4.31
C SER A 23 30.72 3.34 5.41
N GLU A 24 31.43 3.70 6.48
CA GLU A 24 31.64 2.82 7.64
C GLU A 24 30.30 2.38 8.26
N GLY A 25 29.38 3.32 8.49
CA GLY A 25 28.05 3.03 9.03
C GLY A 25 27.20 2.14 8.12
N VAL A 26 27.22 2.38 6.81
CA VAL A 26 26.50 1.60 5.80
C VAL A 26 26.98 0.14 5.77
N ASN A 27 28.28 -0.13 5.87
CA ASN A 27 28.80 -1.49 5.94
C ASN A 27 28.27 -2.25 7.16
N HIS A 28 28.25 -1.60 8.33
CA HIS A 28 27.70 -2.22 9.54
C HIS A 28 26.19 -2.46 9.44
N LEU A 29 25.45 -1.53 8.85
CA LEU A 29 24.02 -1.68 8.63
C LEU A 29 23.72 -2.81 7.64
N ALA A 30 24.41 -2.87 6.49
CA ALA A 30 24.19 -3.90 5.47
C ALA A 30 24.40 -5.31 6.04
N ALA A 31 25.52 -5.53 6.73
CA ALA A 31 25.79 -6.82 7.39
C ALA A 31 24.72 -7.18 8.45
N ASN A 32 24.19 -6.18 9.17
CA ASN A 32 23.14 -6.41 10.16
C ASN A 32 21.79 -6.72 9.51
N VAL A 33 21.45 -6.02 8.41
CA VAL A 33 20.23 -6.26 7.62
C VAL A 33 20.24 -7.68 7.06
N GLU A 34 21.32 -8.11 6.40
CA GLU A 34 21.46 -9.48 5.88
C GLU A 34 21.30 -10.53 6.98
N ARG A 35 21.93 -10.31 8.14
CA ARG A 35 21.82 -11.22 9.29
C ARG A 35 20.39 -11.33 9.82
N LEU A 36 19.66 -10.22 9.90
CA LEU A 36 18.29 -10.20 10.40
C LEU A 36 17.31 -10.82 9.40
N ASP A 37 17.45 -10.51 8.10
CA ASP A 37 16.62 -11.07 7.02
C ASP A 37 16.83 -12.58 6.88
N GLN A 38 18.07 -13.07 6.93
CA GLN A 38 18.37 -14.50 6.92
C GLN A 38 17.81 -15.24 8.15
N ALA A 39 17.84 -14.59 9.32
CA ALA A 39 17.23 -15.14 10.53
C ALA A 39 15.71 -15.20 10.43
N ALA A 40 15.08 -14.18 9.83
CA ALA A 40 13.65 -14.17 9.57
C ALA A 40 13.23 -15.35 8.65
N HIS A 41 13.94 -15.56 7.53
CA HIS A 41 13.73 -16.74 6.66
C HIS A 41 13.85 -18.06 7.43
N SER A 42 14.91 -18.20 8.23
CA SER A 42 15.15 -19.43 9.01
C SER A 42 14.03 -19.74 10.00
N LEU A 43 13.42 -18.71 10.61
CA LEU A 43 12.27 -18.86 11.51
C LEU A 43 10.98 -19.19 10.75
N ALA A 44 10.76 -18.56 9.59
CA ALA A 44 9.62 -18.87 8.74
C ALA A 44 9.66 -20.32 8.26
N ASP A 45 10.82 -20.80 7.82
CA ASP A 45 11.06 -22.19 7.43
C ASP A 45 10.84 -23.18 8.59
N ALA A 46 11.12 -22.75 9.83
CA ALA A 46 10.88 -23.52 11.05
C ALA A 46 9.41 -23.50 11.52
N GLY A 47 8.53 -22.77 10.83
CA GLY A 47 7.11 -22.68 11.17
C GLY A 47 6.76 -21.61 12.21
N ASP A 48 7.63 -20.61 12.40
CA ASP A 48 7.37 -19.43 13.24
C ASP A 48 7.32 -18.13 12.41
N PRO A 49 6.24 -17.93 11.61
CA PRO A 49 6.12 -16.76 10.75
C PRO A 49 5.95 -15.45 11.52
N THR A 50 5.40 -15.49 12.75
CA THR A 50 5.22 -14.29 13.58
C THR A 50 6.56 -13.71 14.02
N THR A 51 7.44 -14.53 14.58
CA THR A 51 8.79 -14.07 14.95
C THR A 51 9.61 -13.74 13.71
N ALA A 52 9.41 -14.45 12.60
CA ALA A 52 10.03 -14.11 11.32
C ALA A 52 9.65 -12.71 10.84
N THR A 53 8.35 -12.37 10.79
CA THR A 53 7.89 -11.03 10.41
C THR A 53 8.41 -9.97 11.36
N LEU A 54 8.48 -10.24 12.66
CA LEU A 54 9.07 -9.31 13.63
C LEU A 54 10.54 -9.00 13.30
N LEU A 55 11.37 -10.03 13.08
CA LEU A 55 12.77 -9.83 12.68
C LEU A 55 12.89 -9.13 11.33
N GLY A 56 12.03 -9.49 10.37
CA GLY A 56 11.97 -8.86 9.07
C GLY A 56 11.67 -7.36 9.16
N ASN A 57 10.74 -6.96 10.03
CA ASN A 57 10.44 -5.54 10.26
C ASN A 57 11.63 -4.79 10.86
N PHE A 58 12.39 -5.41 11.77
CA PHE A 58 13.65 -4.82 12.25
C PHE A 58 14.69 -4.73 11.14
N ALA A 59 14.81 -5.74 10.27
CA ALA A 59 15.70 -5.68 9.11
C ALA A 59 15.31 -4.53 8.17
N SER A 60 14.03 -4.35 7.89
CA SER A 60 13.50 -3.25 7.07
C SER A 60 13.80 -1.88 7.69
N GLU A 61 13.66 -1.72 9.00
CA GLU A 61 14.03 -0.47 9.69
C GLU A 61 15.54 -0.18 9.59
N GLU A 62 16.40 -1.20 9.68
CA GLU A 62 17.84 -1.04 9.52
C GLU A 62 18.22 -0.76 8.05
N ALA A 63 17.49 -1.32 7.08
CA ALA A 63 17.64 -1.00 5.67
C ALA A 63 17.24 0.46 5.38
N ALA A 64 16.14 0.94 5.96
CA ALA A 64 15.72 2.33 5.85
C ALA A 64 16.76 3.32 6.39
N LYS A 65 17.53 2.94 7.43
CA LYS A 65 18.66 3.75 7.91
C LYS A 65 19.76 3.92 6.86
N ILE A 66 20.04 2.90 6.05
CA ILE A 66 20.98 3.03 4.92
C ILE A 66 20.46 4.11 3.98
N LEU A 67 19.20 4.03 3.57
CA LEU A 67 18.60 5.00 2.64
C LEU A 67 18.57 6.42 3.20
N LEU A 68 18.27 6.59 4.49
CA LEU A 68 18.34 7.88 5.18
C LEU A 68 19.76 8.47 5.21
N LEU A 69 20.79 7.65 5.40
CA LEU A 69 22.18 8.12 5.33
C LEU A 69 22.54 8.50 3.89
N VAL A 70 22.06 7.78 2.89
CA VAL A 70 22.28 8.15 1.49
C VAL A 70 21.55 9.44 1.12
N ASP A 71 20.38 9.70 1.69
CA ASP A 71 19.70 10.97 1.50
C ASP A 71 20.49 12.18 2.02
N VAL A 72 21.31 11.99 3.07
CA VAL A 72 22.27 13.01 3.52
C VAL A 72 23.35 13.27 2.46
N VAL A 73 23.74 12.23 1.71
CA VAL A 73 24.72 12.31 0.61
C VAL A 73 24.12 13.00 -0.62
N ARG A 74 22.88 12.62 -0.97
CA ARG A 74 22.07 13.19 -2.06
C ARG A 74 21.70 14.65 -1.83
N CYS A 75 21.61 15.08 -0.57
CA CYS A 75 21.20 16.43 -0.20
C CYS A 75 22.12 17.50 -0.85
N PRO A 76 21.56 18.39 -1.70
CA PRO A 76 22.31 19.42 -2.42
C PRO A 76 23.10 20.33 -1.47
N PRO A 77 24.27 20.87 -1.89
CA PRO A 77 25.04 21.81 -1.08
C PRO A 77 24.25 23.03 -0.59
N GLU A 78 23.36 23.55 -1.44
CA GLU A 78 22.46 24.69 -1.17
C GLU A 78 21.49 24.39 -0.03
N GLN A 79 21.17 23.11 0.16
CA GLN A 79 20.24 22.61 1.18
C GLN A 79 20.95 21.90 2.33
N SER A 80 22.27 22.11 2.48
CA SER A 80 23.10 21.45 3.50
C SER A 80 22.61 21.61 4.95
N SER A 81 21.85 22.66 5.24
CA SER A 81 21.20 22.85 6.55
C SER A 81 20.16 21.77 6.88
N LEU A 82 19.57 21.10 5.87
CA LEU A 82 18.60 20.03 6.04
C LEU A 82 19.24 18.70 6.45
N ARG A 83 20.55 18.50 6.20
CA ARG A 83 21.26 17.25 6.55
C ARG A 83 21.11 16.90 8.03
N GLY A 84 21.21 17.89 8.91
CA GLY A 84 21.01 17.70 10.35
C GLY A 84 19.57 17.31 10.71
N THR A 85 18.59 17.73 9.92
CA THR A 85 17.18 17.34 10.09
C THR A 85 16.97 15.90 9.61
N VAL A 86 17.49 15.53 8.44
CA VAL A 86 17.44 14.15 7.91
C VAL A 86 18.09 13.17 8.90
N LEU A 87 19.25 13.53 9.48
CA LEU A 87 19.94 12.69 10.47
C LEU A 87 19.14 12.49 11.77
N LYS A 88 18.20 13.37 12.12
CA LYS A 88 17.29 13.14 13.26
C LYS A 88 16.26 12.06 12.95
N LEU A 89 15.91 11.87 11.68
CA LEU A 89 14.98 10.84 11.24
C LEU A 89 15.56 9.43 11.40
N TYR A 90 16.89 9.31 11.46
CA TYR A 90 17.62 8.05 11.60
C TYR A 90 17.14 7.17 12.78
N TYR A 91 16.70 7.79 13.87
CA TYR A 91 16.17 7.09 15.05
C TYR A 91 14.65 7.12 15.16
N ASP A 92 13.96 7.77 14.23
CA ASP A 92 12.51 7.89 14.26
C ASP A 92 11.87 6.70 13.53
N HIS A 93 11.08 5.92 14.27
CA HIS A 93 10.43 4.72 13.74
C HIS A 93 9.43 5.04 12.63
N LEU A 94 8.73 6.17 12.71
CA LEU A 94 7.76 6.55 11.69
C LEU A 94 8.48 6.81 10.37
N TRP A 95 9.56 7.59 10.38
CA TRP A 95 10.29 7.93 9.16
C TRP A 95 11.00 6.74 8.52
N LYS A 96 11.51 5.81 9.34
CA LYS A 96 12.03 4.54 8.81
C LYS A 96 10.90 3.75 8.13
N GLY A 97 9.74 3.64 8.77
CA GLY A 97 8.59 2.96 8.18
C GLY A 97 8.04 3.62 6.92
N ILE A 98 8.00 4.96 6.86
CA ILE A 98 7.65 5.70 5.63
C ILE A 98 8.61 5.32 4.50
N TYR A 99 9.91 5.21 4.78
CA TYR A 99 10.89 4.75 3.80
C TYR A 99 10.66 3.31 3.34
N VAL A 100 10.29 2.43 4.28
CA VAL A 100 9.99 1.02 3.98
C VAL A 100 8.82 0.95 3.00
N CYS A 101 7.69 1.58 3.33
CA CYS A 101 6.50 1.60 2.49
C CYS A 101 6.74 2.32 1.16
N ALA A 102 7.55 3.38 1.15
CA ALA A 102 7.97 4.08 -0.06
C ALA A 102 8.74 3.19 -1.05
N CYS A 103 9.47 2.17 -0.58
CA CYS A 103 10.16 1.22 -1.47
C CYS A 103 9.22 0.15 -2.04
N GLU A 104 8.06 -0.07 -1.40
CA GLU A 104 7.04 -1.03 -1.84
C GLU A 104 6.09 -0.40 -2.86
N TRP A 105 5.99 0.93 -2.84
CA TRP A 105 5.15 1.70 -3.72
C TRP A 105 5.95 2.45 -4.80
N ARG A 106 5.39 2.56 -6.01
CA ARG A 106 5.97 3.31 -7.13
C ARG A 106 5.12 4.55 -7.42
N PRO A 107 5.42 5.71 -6.79
CA PRO A 107 4.71 6.94 -7.11
C PRO A 107 4.95 7.32 -8.57
N ALA A 108 3.92 7.77 -9.29
CA ALA A 108 4.08 8.18 -10.67
C ALA A 108 4.85 9.52 -10.76
N THR A 109 4.68 10.38 -9.75
CA THR A 109 5.31 11.70 -9.65
C THR A 109 5.78 11.99 -8.23
N PHE A 110 6.67 12.99 -8.09
CA PHE A 110 7.08 13.50 -6.79
C PHE A 110 5.93 14.14 -6.00
N GLU A 111 4.91 14.69 -6.68
CA GLU A 111 3.71 15.23 -6.03
C GLU A 111 2.96 14.13 -5.26
N GLU A 112 2.71 12.99 -5.92
CA GLU A 112 2.08 11.83 -5.27
C GLU A 112 2.92 11.33 -4.10
N PHE A 113 4.24 11.24 -4.29
CA PHE A 113 5.16 10.83 -3.23
C PHE A 113 5.11 11.75 -2.00
N ARG A 114 5.12 13.06 -2.23
CA ARG A 114 5.01 14.06 -1.17
C ARG A 114 3.68 13.94 -0.42
N ASP A 115 2.58 13.78 -1.14
CA ASP A 115 1.25 13.73 -0.55
C ASP A 115 1.07 12.45 0.27
N TYR A 116 1.63 11.34 -0.19
CA TYR A 116 1.76 10.11 0.59
C TYR A 116 2.56 10.33 1.88
N VAL A 117 3.79 10.87 1.80
CA VAL A 117 4.63 11.13 2.99
C VAL A 117 3.91 12.05 3.99
N ARG A 118 3.16 13.04 3.52
CA ARG A 118 2.35 13.91 4.37
C ARG A 118 1.23 13.16 5.07
N ALA A 119 0.49 12.32 4.35
CA ALA A 119 -0.57 11.50 4.91
C ALA A 119 -0.02 10.54 5.98
N GLU A 120 1.10 9.88 5.70
CA GLU A 120 1.75 8.97 6.66
C GLU A 120 2.36 9.69 7.87
N CYS A 121 2.60 11.00 7.79
CA CYS A 121 3.03 11.77 8.96
C CYS A 121 1.87 12.03 9.95
N GLU A 122 0.62 11.75 9.58
CA GLU A 122 -0.52 11.90 10.48
C GLU A 122 -0.52 10.77 11.53
N PRO A 123 -0.52 11.10 12.84
CA PRO A 123 -0.49 10.11 13.92
C PRO A 123 -1.82 9.38 14.07
N TYR A 124 -2.89 9.92 13.50
CA TYR A 124 -4.21 9.32 13.46
C TYR A 124 -4.89 9.70 12.16
N TYR A 125 -5.67 8.79 11.60
CA TYR A 125 -6.57 9.07 10.48
C TYR A 125 -8.00 8.66 10.83
N LEU A 126 -8.98 9.26 10.14
CA LEU A 126 -10.37 8.87 10.25
C LEU A 126 -10.71 7.92 9.10
N ASP A 127 -11.28 6.77 9.45
CA ASP A 127 -11.80 5.82 8.49
C ASP A 127 -13.10 5.19 9.02
N GLY A 128 -13.97 4.77 8.11
CA GLY A 128 -15.26 4.17 8.42
C GLY A 128 -16.36 4.50 7.41
N PRO A 129 -17.51 3.80 7.48
CA PRO A 129 -18.68 4.10 6.67
C PRO A 129 -19.11 5.57 6.84
N ALA A 130 -19.76 6.16 5.83
CA ALA A 130 -20.06 7.61 5.74
C ALA A 130 -20.78 8.27 6.95
N SER A 131 -21.21 7.51 7.96
CA SER A 131 -21.86 7.98 9.19
C SER A 131 -21.13 7.64 10.49
N VAL A 132 -19.99 6.92 10.45
CA VAL A 132 -19.24 6.48 11.63
C VAL A 132 -17.74 6.71 11.39
N ASP A 133 -17.18 7.68 12.09
CA ASP A 133 -15.74 7.95 12.05
C ASP A 133 -15.04 7.20 13.19
N TRP A 134 -14.29 6.16 12.83
CA TRP A 134 -13.35 5.54 13.75
C TRP A 134 -12.01 6.25 13.65
N VAL A 135 -11.40 6.49 14.82
CA VAL A 135 -10.07 7.07 14.90
C VAL A 135 -9.08 5.91 14.89
N PHE A 136 -8.30 5.81 13.82
CA PHE A 136 -7.22 4.82 13.73
C PHE A 136 -5.90 5.49 14.05
N PRO A 137 -5.01 4.83 14.82
CA PRO A 137 -3.63 5.27 14.93
C PRO A 137 -2.92 5.14 13.58
N ASN A 138 -1.82 5.87 13.43
CA ASN A 138 -0.93 5.74 12.28
C ASN A 138 -0.57 4.27 12.04
N GLU A 139 -0.84 3.78 10.82
CA GLU A 139 -0.76 2.36 10.50
C GLU A 139 0.67 1.82 10.60
N ILE A 140 1.68 2.61 10.22
CA ILE A 140 3.09 2.25 10.31
C ILE A 140 3.48 1.97 11.77
N LEU A 141 3.14 2.89 12.68
CA LEU A 141 3.44 2.73 14.11
C LEU A 141 2.61 1.61 14.73
N ALA A 142 1.31 1.55 14.42
CA ALA A 142 0.40 0.56 14.96
C ALA A 142 0.79 -0.87 14.54
N THR A 143 1.15 -1.07 13.27
CA THR A 143 1.59 -2.38 12.77
C THR A 143 2.89 -2.81 13.44
N ARG A 144 3.83 -1.88 13.60
CA ARG A 144 5.09 -2.14 14.30
C ARG A 144 4.86 -2.56 15.76
N GLU A 145 4.01 -1.86 16.48
CA GLU A 145 3.76 -2.08 17.91
C GLU A 145 2.90 -3.33 18.16
N SER A 146 1.88 -3.55 17.33
CA SER A 146 0.95 -4.68 17.48
C SER A 146 1.57 -6.05 17.27
N LEU A 147 2.79 -6.16 16.75
CA LEU A 147 3.51 -7.44 16.66
C LEU A 147 4.30 -7.80 17.92
N VAL A 148 4.51 -6.83 18.81
CA VAL A 148 5.41 -6.97 19.96
C VAL A 148 4.64 -6.88 21.26
N TYR A 149 3.74 -5.91 21.36
CA TYR A 149 3.13 -5.55 22.63
C TYR A 149 1.78 -6.22 22.84
N VAL A 150 1.57 -6.61 24.10
CA VAL A 150 0.25 -6.94 24.62
C VAL A 150 -0.28 -5.67 25.27
N ASP A 151 -1.35 -5.10 24.72
CA ASP A 151 -1.89 -3.82 25.18
C ASP A 151 -3.21 -4.00 25.92
N TYR A 152 -3.49 -3.11 26.87
CA TYR A 152 -4.80 -2.99 27.50
C TYR A 152 -5.48 -1.74 26.96
N LEU A 153 -6.44 -1.94 26.06
CA LEU A 153 -7.09 -0.87 25.31
C LEU A 153 -8.47 -0.57 25.89
N GLN A 154 -8.87 0.70 25.76
CA GLN A 154 -10.22 1.15 26.06
C GLN A 154 -10.96 1.47 24.75
N ASP A 155 -12.18 0.97 24.62
CA ASP A 155 -13.04 1.23 23.46
C ASP A 155 -13.48 2.70 23.39
N ILE A 156 -12.77 3.50 22.63
CA ILE A 156 -13.14 4.91 22.46
C ILE A 156 -14.24 5.12 21.40
N THR A 157 -14.82 4.05 20.83
CA THR A 157 -15.83 4.17 19.77
C THR A 157 -17.22 4.46 20.35
N GLY A 158 -17.66 5.71 20.22
CA GLY A 158 -19.06 6.12 20.36
C GLY A 158 -19.69 6.09 21.77
N LEU A 159 -19.05 5.47 22.77
CA LEU A 159 -19.54 5.44 24.15
C LEU A 159 -18.85 6.51 25.02
N PRO A 160 -19.55 7.09 26.03
CA PRO A 160 -18.89 7.89 27.05
C PRO A 160 -17.73 7.13 27.69
N LYS A 161 -16.61 7.79 27.99
CA LYS A 161 -15.39 7.17 28.54
C LYS A 161 -15.66 6.31 29.79
N GLU A 162 -16.68 6.63 30.57
CA GLU A 162 -17.04 5.86 31.77
C GLU A 162 -17.72 4.51 31.46
N ARG A 163 -18.16 4.30 30.21
CA ARG A 163 -18.89 3.10 29.75
C ARG A 163 -18.16 2.31 28.66
N ALA A 164 -17.06 2.84 28.16
CA ALA A 164 -16.19 2.18 27.21
C ALA A 164 -15.61 0.89 27.80
N PRO A 165 -15.89 -0.30 27.22
CA PRO A 165 -15.27 -1.54 27.67
C PRO A 165 -13.76 -1.47 27.47
N ASN A 166 -13.03 -2.15 28.35
CA ASN A 166 -11.59 -2.35 28.20
C ASN A 166 -11.34 -3.81 27.80
N TRP A 167 -10.30 -4.06 27.01
CA TRP A 167 -9.89 -5.42 26.65
C TRP A 167 -8.37 -5.52 26.50
N TRP A 168 -7.88 -6.76 26.61
CA TRP A 168 -6.52 -7.10 26.26
C TRP A 168 -6.42 -7.34 24.76
N HIS A 169 -5.52 -6.62 24.10
CA HIS A 169 -5.15 -6.82 22.71
C HIS A 169 -3.86 -7.65 22.67
N ALA A 170 -3.97 -8.89 22.20
CA ALA A 170 -2.81 -9.74 21.97
C ALA A 170 -2.07 -9.31 20.70
N PRO A 171 -0.78 -9.64 20.55
CA PRO A 171 -0.07 -9.37 19.31
C PRO A 171 -0.78 -9.96 18.09
N SER A 172 -0.78 -9.19 17.01
CA SER A 172 -1.43 -9.56 15.75
C SER A 172 -0.81 -10.84 15.19
N GLU A 173 -1.65 -11.78 14.76
CA GLU A 173 -1.20 -12.88 13.91
C GLU A 173 -0.88 -12.35 12.52
N VAL A 174 0.24 -12.78 11.95
CA VAL A 174 0.70 -12.37 10.62
C VAL A 174 0.41 -13.44 9.57
N SER A 175 0.69 -13.10 8.31
CA SER A 175 0.73 -14.06 7.20
C SER A 175 1.52 -15.31 7.58
N GLN A 176 1.12 -16.47 7.03
CA GLN A 176 1.83 -17.74 7.22
C GLN A 176 3.23 -17.76 6.59
N TYR A 177 3.58 -16.74 5.81
CA TYR A 177 4.84 -16.66 5.06
C TYR A 177 5.54 -15.34 5.33
N TYR A 178 6.85 -15.42 5.52
CA TYR A 178 7.73 -14.26 5.52
C TYR A 178 8.14 -13.93 4.09
N VAL A 179 8.15 -12.64 3.76
CA VAL A 179 8.65 -12.11 2.49
C VAL A 179 9.60 -10.97 2.81
N THR A 180 10.79 -10.99 2.21
CA THR A 180 11.76 -9.90 2.33
C THR A 180 11.12 -8.61 1.80
N SER A 181 11.20 -7.53 2.59
CA SER A 181 10.66 -6.23 2.17
C SER A 181 11.48 -5.64 1.03
N ARG A 182 10.81 -4.91 0.14
CA ARG A 182 11.48 -4.25 -0.98
C ARG A 182 12.52 -3.23 -0.54
N CYS A 183 12.36 -2.65 0.65
CA CYS A 183 13.36 -1.75 1.24
C CYS A 183 14.70 -2.45 1.51
N ILE A 184 14.66 -3.71 1.98
CA ILE A 184 15.85 -4.54 2.21
C ILE A 184 16.55 -4.80 0.88
N GLU A 185 15.80 -5.23 -0.13
CA GLU A 185 16.34 -5.54 -1.45
C GLU A 185 16.96 -4.31 -2.11
N VAL A 186 16.32 -3.13 -2.04
CA VAL A 186 16.86 -1.86 -2.52
C VAL A 186 18.18 -1.53 -1.81
N ALA A 187 18.18 -1.53 -0.47
CA ALA A 187 19.34 -1.13 0.31
C ALA A 187 20.54 -2.05 0.07
N LEU A 188 20.31 -3.36 -0.01
CA LEU A 188 21.37 -4.34 -0.26
C LEU A 188 21.85 -4.32 -1.71
N ALA A 189 20.95 -4.13 -2.69
CA ALA A 189 21.35 -3.99 -4.09
C ALA A 189 22.23 -2.74 -4.31
N LEU A 190 21.88 -1.62 -3.66
CA LEU A 190 22.71 -0.41 -3.64
C LEU A 190 24.08 -0.67 -2.98
N PHE A 191 24.08 -1.36 -1.84
CA PHE A 191 25.30 -1.72 -1.12
C PHE A 191 26.25 -2.55 -2.00
N ARG A 192 25.77 -3.65 -2.58
CA ARG A 192 26.53 -4.52 -3.51
C ARG A 192 27.03 -3.77 -4.74
N SER A 193 26.28 -2.77 -5.18
CA SER A 193 26.67 -1.89 -6.29
C SER A 193 27.77 -0.89 -5.93
N GLY A 194 28.26 -0.85 -4.68
CA GLY A 194 29.41 -0.02 -4.29
C GLY A 194 29.08 1.13 -3.34
N LEU A 195 27.82 1.28 -2.93
CA LEU A 195 27.37 2.31 -1.98
C LEU A 195 28.00 2.15 -0.59
N GLY A 196 28.58 0.97 -0.29
CA GLY A 196 29.38 0.73 0.90
C GLY A 196 30.76 1.41 0.89
N THR A 197 31.19 2.07 -0.18
CA THR A 197 32.53 2.66 -0.30
C THR A 197 32.49 4.20 -0.33
N PRO A 198 33.54 4.91 0.14
CA PRO A 198 33.58 6.37 0.04
C PRO A 198 33.48 6.87 -1.42
N LEU A 199 34.12 6.16 -2.35
CA LEU A 199 34.10 6.49 -3.78
C LEU A 199 32.71 6.27 -4.39
N GLY A 200 32.01 5.19 -4.02
CA GLY A 200 30.64 4.98 -4.47
C GLY A 200 29.67 6.03 -3.93
N LEU A 201 29.86 6.50 -2.69
CA LEU A 201 29.08 7.61 -2.15
C LEU A 201 29.44 8.96 -2.81
N GLU A 202 30.68 9.15 -3.27
CA GLU A 202 31.08 10.31 -4.09
C GLU A 202 30.36 10.30 -5.44
N VAL A 203 30.26 9.14 -6.10
CA VAL A 203 29.48 8.98 -7.33
C VAL A 203 28.00 9.33 -7.09
N VAL A 204 27.41 8.83 -6.01
CA VAL A 204 26.02 9.16 -5.64
C VAL A 204 25.87 10.66 -5.40
N ALA A 205 26.80 11.28 -4.66
CA ALA A 205 26.79 12.73 -4.45
C ALA A 205 26.80 13.49 -5.77
N ASP A 206 27.70 13.14 -6.69
CA ASP A 206 27.86 13.85 -7.96
C ASP A 206 26.64 13.71 -8.88
N VAL A 207 25.98 12.55 -8.90
CA VAL A 207 24.79 12.33 -9.75
C VAL A 207 23.53 12.93 -9.12
N TRP A 208 23.36 12.83 -7.80
CA TRP A 208 22.09 13.15 -7.15
C TRP A 208 21.99 14.58 -6.61
N ARG A 209 23.10 15.28 -6.36
CA ARG A 209 23.03 16.64 -5.81
C ARG A 209 22.44 17.66 -6.77
N ASP A 210 22.50 17.37 -8.07
CA ASP A 210 21.86 18.18 -9.11
C ASP A 210 20.40 17.77 -9.37
N PHE A 211 19.95 16.66 -8.76
CA PHE A 211 18.57 16.17 -8.85
C PHE A 211 17.71 16.78 -7.74
N ASP A 212 17.01 17.88 -8.07
CA ASP A 212 16.05 18.55 -7.20
C ASP A 212 14.61 18.23 -7.65
N PRO A 213 13.95 17.21 -7.07
CA PRO A 213 12.62 16.83 -7.50
C PRO A 213 11.59 17.92 -7.15
N VAL A 214 10.83 18.34 -8.14
CA VAL A 214 9.77 19.35 -8.02
C VAL A 214 8.40 18.74 -8.32
N GLU A 215 7.32 19.50 -8.14
CA GLU A 215 6.00 19.06 -8.59
C GLU A 215 6.03 18.73 -10.09
N GLY A 216 5.56 17.53 -10.43
CA GLY A 216 5.58 17.02 -11.79
C GLY A 216 6.82 16.22 -12.18
N THR A 217 7.90 16.21 -11.38
CA THR A 217 9.03 15.29 -11.59
C THR A 217 8.52 13.85 -11.60
N THR A 218 8.86 13.09 -12.64
CA THR A 218 8.25 11.78 -12.91
C THR A 218 9.11 10.62 -12.38
N SER A 219 8.48 9.45 -12.23
CA SER A 219 9.21 8.20 -11.96
C SER A 219 10.22 7.84 -13.05
N ASP A 220 9.99 8.22 -14.31
CA ASP A 220 10.94 8.01 -15.41
C ASP A 220 12.21 8.86 -15.25
N GLU A 221 12.07 10.10 -14.77
CA GLU A 221 13.22 10.96 -14.42
C GLU A 221 13.99 10.36 -13.24
N LEU A 222 13.29 9.87 -12.21
CA LEU A 222 13.91 9.16 -11.08
C LEU A 222 14.69 7.91 -11.55
N HIS A 223 14.07 7.06 -12.39
CA HIS A 223 14.72 5.88 -12.95
C HIS A 223 15.95 6.26 -13.77
N SER A 224 15.87 7.33 -14.57
CA SER A 224 17.01 7.85 -15.34
C SER A 224 18.17 8.24 -14.43
N THR A 225 17.90 8.88 -13.29
CA THR A 225 18.92 9.21 -12.28
C THR A 225 19.54 7.95 -11.64
N VAL A 226 18.75 6.92 -11.36
CA VAL A 226 19.25 5.62 -10.85
C VAL A 226 20.17 4.97 -11.88
N LEU A 227 19.78 4.93 -13.16
CA LEU A 227 20.59 4.35 -14.23
C LEU A 227 21.89 5.14 -14.46
N ALA A 228 21.83 6.48 -14.44
CA ALA A 228 23.02 7.33 -14.51
C ALA A 228 23.98 7.08 -13.34
N THR A 229 23.44 6.78 -12.15
CA THR A 229 24.25 6.40 -10.98
C THR A 229 24.98 5.09 -11.22
N LEU A 230 24.30 4.08 -11.78
CA LEU A 230 24.91 2.79 -12.09
C LEU A 230 26.00 2.90 -13.16
N GLU A 231 25.76 3.68 -14.20
CA GLU A 231 26.76 3.96 -15.25
C GLU A 231 27.99 4.65 -14.67
N ALA A 232 27.79 5.74 -13.90
CA ALA A 232 28.88 6.46 -13.26
C ALA A 232 29.64 5.58 -12.24
N MET A 233 28.95 4.69 -11.54
CA MET A 233 29.55 3.74 -10.61
C MET A 233 30.45 2.75 -11.36
N SER A 234 29.95 2.17 -12.46
CA SER A 234 30.71 1.28 -13.33
C SER A 234 31.99 1.94 -13.84
N ASP A 235 31.91 3.20 -14.27
CA ASP A 235 33.02 3.93 -14.90
C ASP A 235 34.09 4.39 -13.90
N ARG A 236 33.67 4.88 -12.72
CA ARG A 236 34.56 5.56 -11.76
C ARG A 236 35.01 4.68 -10.60
N ALA A 237 34.08 3.92 -10.04
CA ALA A 237 34.34 3.13 -8.84
C ALA A 237 34.60 1.66 -9.15
N GLY A 238 34.03 1.18 -10.26
CA GLY A 238 33.82 -0.23 -10.50
C GLY A 238 32.83 -0.82 -9.49
N PHE A 239 32.50 -2.09 -9.65
CA PHE A 239 31.64 -2.80 -8.71
C PHE A 239 32.51 -3.68 -7.80
N PRO A 240 32.55 -3.43 -6.47
CA PRO A 240 33.43 -4.16 -5.55
C PRO A 240 33.21 -5.68 -5.57
N GLU A 241 31.96 -6.11 -5.73
CA GLU A 241 31.55 -7.53 -5.74
C GLU A 241 31.29 -8.07 -7.17
N GLY A 242 31.68 -7.30 -8.19
CA GLY A 242 31.32 -7.57 -9.58
C GLY A 242 29.99 -6.93 -9.98
N ARG A 243 29.64 -7.05 -11.27
CA ARG A 243 28.48 -6.35 -11.84
C ARG A 243 27.19 -6.75 -11.10
N PRO A 244 26.31 -5.79 -10.74
CA PRO A 244 25.02 -6.07 -10.14
C PRO A 244 24.22 -7.06 -10.99
N SER A 245 23.52 -7.97 -10.32
CA SER A 245 22.64 -8.93 -10.97
C SER A 245 21.41 -8.24 -11.59
N GLU A 246 20.64 -8.96 -12.41
CA GLU A 246 19.36 -8.45 -12.93
C GLU A 246 18.39 -8.13 -11.79
N GLU A 247 18.35 -8.96 -10.74
CA GLU A 247 17.54 -8.73 -9.55
C GLU A 247 17.98 -7.47 -8.80
N ASP A 248 19.30 -7.24 -8.67
CA ASP A 248 19.82 -6.02 -8.06
C ASP A 248 19.41 -4.78 -8.85
N MET A 249 19.54 -4.83 -10.18
CA MET A 249 19.12 -3.72 -11.03
C MET A 249 17.62 -3.44 -10.89
N MET A 250 16.78 -4.48 -10.88
CA MET A 250 15.33 -4.33 -10.70
C MET A 250 14.95 -3.82 -9.30
N ALA A 251 15.69 -4.23 -8.27
CA ALA A 251 15.52 -3.71 -6.92
C ALA A 251 15.94 -2.24 -6.85
N MET A 252 17.05 -1.84 -7.45
CA MET A 252 17.51 -0.45 -7.46
C MET A 252 16.55 0.51 -8.17
N LEU A 253 15.82 0.04 -9.17
CA LEU A 253 14.76 0.84 -9.81
C LEU A 253 13.59 1.17 -8.86
N GLN A 254 13.51 0.50 -7.70
CA GLN A 254 12.55 0.81 -6.64
C GLN A 254 13.07 1.85 -5.65
N TRP A 255 14.25 2.43 -5.87
CA TRP A 255 14.82 3.41 -4.98
C TRP A 255 13.99 4.71 -5.02
N PRO A 256 13.25 5.07 -3.95
CA PRO A 256 12.31 6.18 -4.02
C PRO A 256 13.01 7.53 -4.12
N PHE A 257 12.21 8.55 -4.43
CA PHE A 257 12.58 9.95 -4.29
C PHE A 257 13.18 10.23 -2.89
N PRO A 258 14.13 11.18 -2.80
CA PRO A 258 14.70 11.53 -1.52
C PRO A 258 13.67 12.18 -0.58
N LEU A 259 13.72 11.82 0.69
CA LEU A 259 12.94 12.43 1.77
C LEU A 259 13.55 13.74 2.27
N TRP A 260 14.78 14.10 1.89
CA TRP A 260 15.42 15.34 2.39
C TRP A 260 14.59 16.59 2.09
N GLY A 261 13.85 16.63 0.98
CA GLY A 261 12.98 17.75 0.60
C GLY A 261 11.62 17.73 1.32
N LEU A 262 11.32 16.67 2.06
CA LEU A 262 10.02 16.40 2.67
C LEU A 262 10.05 16.44 4.20
N VAL A 263 11.22 16.71 4.81
CA VAL A 263 11.42 16.71 6.27
C VAL A 263 10.53 17.69 7.04
N ASP A 264 10.00 18.71 6.35
CA ASP A 264 9.09 19.70 6.95
C ASP A 264 7.62 19.23 6.99
N ALA A 265 7.26 18.11 6.34
CA ALA A 265 5.91 17.56 6.36
C ALA A 265 5.38 17.36 7.79
N ARG A 266 6.25 16.89 8.70
CA ARG A 266 5.89 16.71 10.11
C ARG A 266 5.78 18.03 10.88
N LYS A 267 6.55 19.06 10.55
CA LYS A 267 6.43 20.38 11.20
C LYS A 267 5.12 21.05 10.83
N GLU A 268 4.67 20.88 9.59
CA GLU A 268 3.37 21.37 9.15
C GLU A 268 2.25 20.72 9.97
N TYR A 269 2.35 19.41 10.21
CA TYR A 269 1.46 18.67 11.10
C TYR A 269 1.54 19.16 12.55
N ASP A 270 2.72 19.18 13.18
CA ASP A 270 2.88 19.58 14.58
C ASP A 270 2.42 21.03 14.84
N ARG A 271 2.55 21.92 13.85
CA ARG A 271 1.99 23.28 13.89
C ARG A 271 0.46 23.29 13.85
N LYS A 272 -0.16 22.39 13.08
CA LYS A 272 -1.63 22.22 13.05
C LYS A 272 -2.15 21.55 14.33
N ARG A 273 -1.32 20.72 14.98
CA ARG A 273 -1.65 19.83 16.12
C ARG A 273 -1.88 20.50 17.47
N SER A 274 -1.32 21.68 17.74
CA SER A 274 -1.20 22.15 19.13
C SER A 274 -2.52 22.37 19.89
N GLU A 275 -3.69 22.49 19.25
CA GLU A 275 -4.98 22.62 19.96
C GLU A 275 -6.13 21.94 19.17
N ASN A 276 -6.81 20.92 19.71
CA ASN A 276 -8.10 20.39 19.21
C ASN A 276 -8.10 19.61 17.87
N TYR A 277 -7.04 18.88 17.50
CA TYR A 277 -6.98 18.18 16.20
C TYR A 277 -8.08 17.11 16.01
N ILE A 278 -8.31 16.24 17.00
CA ILE A 278 -9.35 15.21 16.92
C ILE A 278 -10.75 15.85 16.83
N ASP A 279 -10.99 16.93 17.57
CA ASP A 279 -12.27 17.64 17.56
C ASP A 279 -12.48 18.38 16.24
N ARG A 280 -11.43 18.98 15.67
CA ARG A 280 -11.47 19.65 14.35
C ARG A 280 -11.65 18.68 13.19
N LEU A 281 -11.05 17.48 13.25
CA LEU A 281 -11.29 16.43 12.26
C LEU A 281 -12.76 16.01 12.25
N ARG A 282 -13.33 15.80 13.45
CA ARG A 282 -14.76 15.49 13.61
C ARG A 282 -15.67 16.62 13.12
N GLU A 283 -15.32 17.88 13.40
CA GLU A 283 -16.11 19.05 13.00
C GLU A 283 -16.07 19.31 11.49
N ALA A 284 -14.87 19.28 10.87
CA ALA A 284 -14.69 19.51 9.44
C ALA A 284 -15.41 18.44 8.59
N ARG A 285 -15.32 17.17 9.00
CA ARG A 285 -16.02 16.08 8.32
C ARG A 285 -17.53 16.15 8.54
N GLY A 286 -17.98 16.50 9.75
CA GLY A 286 -19.38 16.75 10.06
C GLY A 286 -19.99 17.88 9.20
N GLN A 287 -19.23 18.92 8.87
CA GLN A 287 -19.64 19.97 7.93
C GLN A 287 -19.69 19.44 6.49
N GLN A 288 -18.68 18.68 6.05
CA GLN A 288 -18.64 18.08 4.72
C GLN A 288 -19.81 17.10 4.48
N LEU A 289 -20.16 16.29 5.48
CA LEU A 289 -21.33 15.41 5.44
C LEU A 289 -22.64 16.20 5.40
N LYS A 290 -22.77 17.29 6.16
CA LYS A 290 -23.94 18.18 6.05
C LYS A 290 -24.09 18.77 4.66
N GLU A 291 -23.00 19.19 4.03
CA GLU A 291 -23.03 19.70 2.65
C GLU A 291 -23.47 18.63 1.65
N VAL A 292 -22.97 17.39 1.80
CA VAL A 292 -23.41 16.25 0.97
C VAL A 292 -24.90 15.96 1.19
N PHE A 293 -25.36 15.91 2.45
CA PHE A 293 -26.77 15.72 2.78
C PHE A 293 -27.67 16.88 2.30
N GLU A 294 -27.19 18.12 2.34
CA GLU A 294 -27.91 19.29 1.81
C GLU A 294 -27.98 19.27 0.28
N VAL A 295 -26.94 18.79 -0.40
CA VAL A 295 -26.96 18.59 -1.86
C VAL A 295 -27.88 17.43 -2.25
N GLU A 296 -27.88 16.33 -1.50
CA GLU A 296 -28.76 15.19 -1.74
C GLU A 296 -30.23 15.50 -1.40
N SER A 297 -30.51 16.26 -0.34
CA SER A 297 -31.87 16.70 0.02
C SER A 297 -32.45 17.74 -0.95
N ARG A 298 -31.62 18.37 -1.79
CA ARG A 298 -32.05 19.23 -2.90
C ARG A 298 -32.28 18.48 -4.22
N ARG A 299 -31.89 17.20 -4.32
CA ARG A 299 -32.32 16.37 -5.45
C ARG A 299 -33.80 16.05 -5.26
N ASP A 300 -34.58 16.22 -6.32
CA ASP A 300 -35.98 15.77 -6.33
C ASP A 300 -36.01 14.32 -5.85
N PRO A 301 -36.88 13.98 -4.87
CA PRO A 301 -36.99 12.61 -4.39
C PRO A 301 -37.26 11.72 -5.59
N GLN A 302 -36.35 10.80 -5.88
CA GLN A 302 -36.63 9.78 -6.88
C GLN A 302 -37.95 9.09 -6.47
N PRO A 303 -38.86 8.86 -7.43
CA PRO A 303 -40.11 8.20 -7.11
C PRO A 303 -39.80 6.88 -6.42
N ALA A 304 -40.40 6.68 -5.24
CA ALA A 304 -40.22 5.47 -4.46
C ALA A 304 -40.40 4.25 -5.37
N ILE A 305 -39.36 3.43 -5.47
CA ILE A 305 -39.45 2.18 -6.22
C ILE A 305 -40.56 1.37 -5.55
N PRO A 306 -41.64 1.00 -6.27
CA PRO A 306 -42.73 0.23 -5.69
C PRO A 306 -42.18 -1.01 -4.98
N GLU A 307 -42.68 -1.31 -3.79
CA GLU A 307 -42.25 -2.46 -2.98
C GLU A 307 -42.26 -3.77 -3.78
N GLU A 308 -43.22 -3.91 -4.70
CA GLU A 308 -43.32 -5.03 -5.63
C GLU A 308 -42.11 -5.14 -6.58
N LYS A 309 -41.55 -4.02 -7.04
CA LYS A 309 -40.30 -4.01 -7.84
C LYS A 309 -39.08 -4.36 -6.99
N VAL A 310 -39.01 -3.92 -5.74
CA VAL A 310 -37.92 -4.29 -4.81
C VAL A 310 -37.96 -5.79 -4.51
N LEU A 311 -39.15 -6.34 -4.25
CA LEU A 311 -39.35 -7.77 -4.03
C LEU A 311 -39.08 -8.59 -5.30
N ALA A 312 -39.43 -8.10 -6.49
CA ALA A 312 -39.11 -8.73 -7.75
C ALA A 312 -37.59 -8.76 -8.01
N LEU A 313 -36.89 -7.65 -7.76
CA LEU A 313 -35.42 -7.57 -7.82
C LEU A 313 -34.76 -8.51 -6.82
N HIS A 314 -35.27 -8.60 -5.59
CA HIS A 314 -34.75 -9.52 -4.57
C HIS A 314 -34.94 -10.99 -4.97
N ARG A 315 -36.12 -11.36 -5.50
CA ARG A 315 -36.37 -12.72 -6.01
C ARG A 315 -35.51 -13.05 -7.23
N ALA A 316 -35.33 -12.10 -8.14
CA ALA A 316 -34.43 -12.25 -9.27
C ALA A 316 -33.00 -12.47 -8.79
N HIS A 317 -32.52 -11.69 -7.82
CA HIS A 317 -31.18 -11.85 -7.24
C HIS A 317 -30.97 -13.24 -6.62
N LEU A 318 -31.95 -13.76 -5.87
CA LEU A 318 -31.87 -15.10 -5.27
C LEU A 318 -31.85 -16.23 -6.31
N ALA A 319 -32.65 -16.11 -7.39
CA ALA A 319 -32.67 -17.09 -8.47
C ALA A 319 -31.32 -17.15 -9.21
N VAL A 320 -30.73 -15.97 -9.39
CA VAL A 320 -29.43 -15.74 -10.00
C VAL A 320 -28.28 -16.33 -9.17
N GLU A 321 -28.33 -16.12 -7.86
CA GLU A 321 -27.38 -16.71 -6.92
C GLU A 321 -27.44 -18.24 -6.93
N ALA A 322 -28.66 -18.81 -6.94
CA ALA A 322 -28.86 -20.25 -7.02
C ALA A 322 -28.30 -20.88 -8.31
N ASP A 323 -28.48 -20.21 -9.46
CA ASP A 323 -27.91 -20.67 -10.75
C ASP A 323 -26.39 -20.61 -10.76
N LEU A 324 -25.79 -19.55 -10.21
CA LEU A 324 -24.34 -19.43 -10.05
C LEU A 324 -23.77 -20.55 -9.15
N GLN A 325 -24.41 -20.81 -8.02
CA GLN A 325 -24.01 -21.90 -7.11
C GLN A 325 -24.06 -23.26 -7.81
N ALA A 326 -25.11 -23.52 -8.61
CA ALA A 326 -25.24 -24.75 -9.37
C ALA A 326 -24.13 -24.91 -10.44
N ARG A 327 -23.78 -23.83 -11.15
CA ARG A 327 -22.73 -23.84 -12.19
C ARG A 327 -21.32 -23.99 -11.60
N VAL A 328 -21.03 -23.31 -10.50
CA VAL A 328 -19.75 -23.45 -9.80
C VAL A 328 -19.59 -24.88 -9.29
N LYS A 329 -20.65 -25.44 -8.69
CA LYS A 329 -20.67 -26.84 -8.26
C LYS A 329 -20.40 -27.80 -9.43
N GLN A 330 -21.12 -27.64 -10.54
CA GLN A 330 -20.94 -28.49 -11.72
C GLN A 330 -19.52 -28.38 -12.31
N TYR A 331 -18.94 -27.18 -12.32
CA TYR A 331 -17.58 -26.93 -12.80
C TYR A 331 -16.53 -27.64 -11.93
N LEU A 332 -16.68 -27.57 -10.60
CA LEU A 332 -15.77 -28.22 -9.65
C LEU A 332 -15.89 -29.76 -9.71
N GLU A 333 -17.12 -30.29 -9.78
CA GLU A 333 -17.38 -31.73 -9.94
C GLU A 333 -16.75 -32.28 -11.24
N GLY A 334 -16.77 -31.49 -12.32
CA GLY A 334 -16.15 -31.86 -13.60
C GLY A 334 -14.62 -31.96 -13.57
N ARG A 335 -13.96 -31.40 -12.55
CA ARG A 335 -12.50 -31.45 -12.37
C ARG A 335 -12.02 -32.52 -11.40
N GLY A 336 -12.95 -33.26 -10.77
CA GLY A 336 -12.61 -34.27 -9.75
C GLY A 336 -12.05 -33.67 -8.45
N GLU A 337 -12.26 -32.37 -8.24
CA GLU A 337 -11.84 -31.66 -7.05
C GLU A 337 -12.98 -31.71 -6.01
N ASP A 338 -12.85 -32.57 -5.00
CA ASP A 338 -13.75 -32.58 -3.83
C ASP A 338 -13.37 -31.44 -2.90
N VAL A 339 -13.74 -30.21 -3.29
CA VAL A 339 -13.55 -29.05 -2.45
C VAL A 339 -14.71 -29.00 -1.47
N GLY A 340 -14.45 -29.30 -0.19
CA GLY A 340 -15.38 -29.17 0.93
C GLY A 340 -15.82 -27.72 1.22
N LEU A 341 -16.07 -26.92 0.17
CA LEU A 341 -16.66 -25.59 0.23
C LEU A 341 -18.13 -25.74 0.65
N ARG A 342 -18.40 -25.56 1.95
CA ARG A 342 -19.74 -25.18 2.40
C ARG A 342 -20.03 -23.77 1.89
N ILE A 343 -20.66 -23.67 0.73
CA ILE A 343 -21.27 -22.42 0.28
C ILE A 343 -22.44 -22.14 1.25
N ILE A 344 -22.25 -21.18 2.15
CA ILE A 344 -23.28 -20.75 3.11
C ILE A 344 -24.27 -19.85 2.35
N PRO A 345 -25.59 -20.13 2.35
CA PRO A 345 -26.56 -19.27 1.67
C PRO A 345 -26.56 -17.86 2.24
N ALA A 346 -26.59 -16.83 1.38
CA ALA A 346 -26.73 -15.43 1.79
C ALA A 346 -28.09 -15.13 2.48
N SER A 347 -29.04 -16.08 2.47
CA SER A 347 -30.33 -15.98 3.16
C SER A 347 -30.26 -16.21 4.67
N LEU A 348 -29.11 -16.65 5.22
CA LEU A 348 -28.80 -16.43 6.62
C LEU A 348 -28.47 -14.95 6.76
N ALA A 349 -29.41 -14.15 7.27
CA ALA A 349 -29.14 -12.81 7.74
C ALA A 349 -27.92 -12.88 8.67
N VAL A 350 -26.77 -12.49 8.13
CA VAL A 350 -25.52 -12.48 8.85
C VAL A 350 -25.58 -11.25 9.74
N ASP A 351 -25.95 -11.46 11.00
CA ASP A 351 -25.61 -10.54 12.07
C ASP A 351 -24.11 -10.25 11.93
N GLU A 352 -23.70 -8.97 11.86
CA GLU A 352 -22.30 -8.56 11.64
C GLU A 352 -21.36 -9.13 12.73
N ALA A 353 -21.93 -9.60 13.85
CA ALA A 353 -21.25 -10.28 14.93
C ALA A 353 -21.11 -11.82 14.79
N SER A 354 -21.58 -12.44 13.70
CA SER A 354 -21.53 -13.90 13.58
C SER A 354 -20.20 -14.41 13.02
N ASP A 355 -19.71 -15.53 13.56
CA ASP A 355 -18.51 -16.24 13.09
C ASP A 355 -18.51 -16.55 11.58
N SER A 356 -19.71 -16.64 10.98
CA SER A 356 -19.90 -16.88 9.54
C SER A 356 -19.51 -15.67 8.68
N TYR A 357 -19.66 -14.43 9.18
CA TYR A 357 -19.22 -13.21 8.51
C TYR A 357 -17.69 -13.15 8.41
N HIS A 358 -17.04 -13.42 9.54
CA HIS A 358 -15.58 -13.39 9.65
C HIS A 358 -14.92 -14.51 8.83
N GLU A 359 -15.59 -15.65 8.69
CA GLU A 359 -15.14 -16.73 7.81
C GLU A 359 -15.28 -16.36 6.32
N LEU A 360 -16.41 -15.77 5.91
CA LEU A 360 -16.59 -15.27 4.55
C LEU A 360 -15.59 -14.16 4.19
N ARG A 361 -15.32 -13.24 5.12
CA ARG A 361 -14.33 -12.17 4.93
C ARG A 361 -12.90 -12.72 4.84
N ARG A 362 -12.57 -13.77 5.59
CA ARG A 362 -11.29 -14.49 5.49
C ARG A 362 -11.15 -15.21 4.15
N GLN A 363 -12.20 -15.88 3.69
CA GLN A 363 -12.22 -16.55 2.39
C GLN A 363 -12.10 -15.55 1.23
N TRP A 364 -12.79 -14.41 1.31
CA TRP A 364 -12.69 -13.32 0.33
C TRP A 364 -11.27 -12.77 0.20
N ARG A 365 -10.55 -12.60 1.33
CA ARG A 365 -9.16 -12.12 1.34
C ARG A 365 -8.15 -13.12 0.77
N ARG A 366 -8.49 -14.40 0.67
CA ARG A 366 -7.63 -15.44 0.10
C ARG A 366 -7.72 -15.54 -1.43
N LEU A 367 -8.75 -14.95 -2.03
CA LEU A 367 -8.89 -14.87 -3.49
C LEU A 367 -7.86 -13.89 -4.05
N THR A 368 -7.26 -14.25 -5.17
CA THR A 368 -6.47 -13.33 -6.01
C THR A 368 -7.35 -12.19 -6.55
N GLU A 369 -6.72 -11.10 -6.98
CA GLU A 369 -7.45 -9.94 -7.51
C GLU A 369 -8.29 -10.32 -8.74
N ASP A 370 -7.74 -11.16 -9.63
CA ASP A 370 -8.44 -11.68 -10.81
C ASP A 370 -9.64 -12.56 -10.44
N GLU A 371 -9.55 -13.36 -9.38
CA GLU A 371 -10.66 -14.20 -8.89
C GLU A 371 -11.78 -13.36 -8.25
N ARG A 372 -11.42 -12.30 -7.51
CA ARG A 372 -12.41 -11.35 -6.96
C ARG A 372 -13.13 -10.62 -8.08
N ILE A 373 -12.39 -10.16 -9.10
CA ILE A 373 -12.94 -9.50 -10.29
C ILE A 373 -13.84 -10.46 -11.07
N ALA A 374 -13.44 -11.72 -11.25
CA ALA A 374 -14.25 -12.74 -11.92
C ALA A 374 -15.55 -13.05 -11.16
N LEU A 375 -15.50 -13.13 -9.83
CA LEU A 375 -16.69 -13.35 -8.99
C LEU A 375 -17.64 -12.15 -9.00
N ILE A 376 -17.11 -10.93 -8.99
CA ILE A 376 -17.91 -9.70 -9.14
C ILE A 376 -18.56 -9.65 -10.53
N ALA A 377 -17.79 -9.96 -11.59
CA ALA A 377 -18.29 -9.99 -12.96
C ALA A 377 -19.35 -11.09 -13.17
N LEU A 378 -19.18 -12.26 -12.55
CA LEU A 378 -20.16 -13.34 -12.56
C LEU A 378 -21.44 -12.96 -11.80
N ALA A 379 -21.31 -12.30 -10.65
CA ALA A 379 -22.45 -11.80 -9.88
C ALA A 379 -23.25 -10.74 -10.66
N TRP A 380 -22.58 -9.86 -11.42
CA TRP A 380 -23.22 -8.88 -12.29
C TRP A 380 -23.82 -9.50 -13.56
N PHE A 381 -23.13 -10.47 -14.17
CA PHE A 381 -23.62 -11.21 -15.34
C PHE A 381 -24.92 -11.93 -15.02
N ALA A 382 -24.91 -12.62 -13.88
CA ALA A 382 -26.04 -13.41 -13.48
C ALA A 382 -27.23 -12.50 -13.10
N ARG A 383 -27.02 -11.26 -12.61
CA ARG A 383 -28.08 -10.25 -12.41
C ARG A 383 -28.75 -9.73 -13.69
N GLY A 384 -28.30 -10.15 -14.88
CA GLY A 384 -28.86 -9.71 -16.16
C GLY A 384 -28.51 -8.27 -16.55
N GLU A 385 -27.56 -7.65 -15.84
CA GLU A 385 -27.13 -6.25 -16.04
C GLU A 385 -26.09 -6.11 -17.16
N ILE A 386 -25.69 -7.23 -17.79
CA ILE A 386 -24.64 -7.31 -18.82
C ILE A 386 -25.25 -7.62 -20.20
N ALA A 387 -26.12 -6.73 -20.70
CA ALA A 387 -26.40 -6.68 -22.14
C ALA A 387 -25.66 -5.53 -22.83
N ASP A 388 -25.30 -4.46 -22.11
CA ASP A 388 -24.86 -3.22 -22.77
C ASP A 388 -23.88 -2.37 -21.95
N TRP A 389 -23.01 -3.04 -21.21
CA TRP A 389 -22.08 -2.41 -20.27
C TRP A 389 -21.11 -1.42 -20.94
N GLY A 390 -20.74 -1.63 -22.22
CA GLY A 390 -19.91 -0.70 -22.98
C GLY A 390 -20.54 0.69 -23.13
N ARG A 391 -21.85 0.76 -23.41
CA ARG A 391 -22.60 2.03 -23.56
C ARG A 391 -22.95 2.67 -22.22
N ALA A 392 -23.26 1.86 -21.22
CA ALA A 392 -23.57 2.35 -19.87
C ALA A 392 -22.33 2.96 -19.20
N TYR A 393 -21.15 2.35 -19.40
CA TYR A 393 -19.87 2.86 -18.91
C TYR A 393 -19.46 4.14 -19.65
N GLU A 394 -19.56 4.19 -20.98
CA GLU A 394 -19.30 5.42 -21.76
C GLU A 394 -20.21 6.58 -21.34
N GLY A 395 -21.50 6.33 -21.16
CA GLY A 395 -22.44 7.36 -20.69
C GLY A 395 -22.26 7.74 -19.21
N ALA A 396 -21.76 6.85 -18.35
CA ALA A 396 -21.43 7.19 -16.96
C ALA A 396 -20.19 8.09 -16.88
N VAL A 397 -19.20 7.84 -17.73
CA VAL A 397 -17.97 8.65 -17.86
C VAL A 397 -18.26 10.04 -18.45
N GLU A 398 -19.17 10.14 -19.43
CA GLU A 398 -19.61 11.42 -19.99
C GLU A 398 -20.40 12.27 -18.96
N ARG A 399 -21.16 11.61 -18.08
CA ARG A 399 -21.97 12.24 -17.03
C ARG A 399 -21.18 12.61 -15.77
N SER A 400 -20.03 12.00 -15.53
CA SER A 400 -19.19 12.27 -14.35
C SER A 400 -18.20 13.43 -14.55
N GLY A 401 -18.27 14.15 -15.67
CA GLY A 401 -17.57 15.43 -15.85
C GLY A 401 -16.04 15.38 -15.70
N GLY A 402 -15.40 14.25 -15.99
CA GLY A 402 -13.94 14.13 -15.97
C GLY A 402 -13.28 14.00 -14.59
N LEU A 403 -14.03 13.74 -13.52
CA LEU A 403 -13.44 13.44 -12.21
C LEU A 403 -12.92 11.99 -12.17
N GLY A 404 -11.73 11.76 -12.73
CA GLY A 404 -11.02 10.48 -12.57
C GLY A 404 -9.96 10.12 -13.62
N GLU A 405 -9.34 11.08 -14.31
CA GLU A 405 -8.47 10.76 -15.45
C GLU A 405 -7.10 10.12 -15.13
N ARG A 406 -6.60 10.15 -13.88
CA ARG A 406 -5.23 9.63 -13.61
C ARG A 406 -5.17 8.13 -13.30
N TYR A 407 -6.21 7.52 -12.74
CA TYR A 407 -6.19 6.09 -12.35
C TYR A 407 -6.68 5.14 -13.45
N GLN A 408 -7.40 5.64 -14.46
CA GLN A 408 -8.11 4.78 -15.41
C GLN A 408 -7.34 4.41 -16.68
N LEU A 409 -6.24 5.10 -17.03
CA LEU A 409 -5.57 4.92 -18.32
C LEU A 409 -4.76 3.60 -18.45
N GLY A 410 -4.18 3.11 -17.36
CA GLY A 410 -3.49 1.81 -17.32
C GLY A 410 -4.46 0.62 -17.36
N LEU A 411 -5.47 0.66 -16.48
CA LEU A 411 -6.56 -0.33 -16.40
C LEU A 411 -7.31 -0.50 -17.74
N ARG A 412 -7.47 0.60 -18.50
CA ARG A 412 -8.16 0.58 -19.80
C ARG A 412 -7.43 -0.24 -20.86
N ARG A 413 -6.10 -0.29 -20.85
CA ARG A 413 -5.31 -0.91 -21.94
C ARG A 413 -5.17 -2.42 -21.77
N ASP A 414 -4.97 -2.91 -20.55
CA ASP A 414 -4.78 -4.33 -20.29
C ASP A 414 -6.11 -5.08 -20.20
N TRP A 415 -7.17 -4.42 -19.71
CA TRP A 415 -8.53 -4.94 -19.78
C TRP A 415 -9.03 -5.10 -21.23
N LEU A 416 -8.83 -4.09 -22.10
CA LEU A 416 -9.22 -4.18 -23.52
C LEU A 416 -8.46 -5.27 -24.28
N LYS A 417 -7.21 -5.56 -23.91
CA LYS A 417 -6.44 -6.69 -24.45
C LYS A 417 -6.99 -8.03 -23.98
N GLY A 418 -7.28 -8.18 -22.68
CA GLY A 418 -7.88 -9.39 -22.12
C GLY A 418 -9.26 -9.71 -22.72
N TRP A 419 -10.10 -8.68 -22.86
CA TRP A 419 -11.42 -8.80 -23.50
C TRP A 419 -11.34 -9.19 -24.97
N ARG A 420 -10.48 -8.55 -25.77
CA ARG A 420 -10.29 -8.90 -27.19
C ARG A 420 -9.72 -10.31 -27.36
N ARG A 421 -8.81 -10.72 -26.47
CA ARG A 421 -8.26 -12.07 -26.44
C ARG A 421 -9.36 -13.11 -26.17
N TRP A 422 -10.19 -12.89 -25.14
CA TRP A 422 -11.32 -13.76 -24.80
C TRP A 422 -12.38 -13.85 -25.92
N GLN A 423 -12.60 -12.77 -26.68
CA GLN A 423 -13.47 -12.79 -27.86
C GLN A 423 -12.87 -13.56 -29.04
N SER A 424 -11.54 -13.58 -29.17
CA SER A 424 -10.83 -14.23 -30.28
C SER A 424 -10.55 -15.72 -30.07
N GLU A 425 -10.67 -16.21 -28.83
CA GLU A 425 -10.44 -17.62 -28.51
C GLU A 425 -11.65 -18.49 -28.87
N PRO A 426 -11.46 -19.65 -29.54
CA PRO A 426 -12.54 -20.55 -29.90
C PRO A 426 -13.17 -21.14 -28.63
N LYS A 427 -14.40 -20.72 -28.35
CA LYS A 427 -15.14 -21.19 -27.18
C LYS A 427 -15.56 -22.65 -27.38
N PRO A 428 -15.50 -23.50 -26.34
CA PRO A 428 -15.98 -24.87 -26.44
C PRO A 428 -17.46 -24.85 -26.84
N ARG A 429 -17.80 -25.57 -27.92
CA ARG A 429 -19.19 -25.77 -28.33
C ARG A 429 -19.88 -26.62 -27.27
N LEU A 430 -20.57 -25.98 -26.34
CA LEU A 430 -21.57 -26.63 -25.51
C LEU A 430 -22.78 -26.88 -26.41
N GLY A 431 -23.07 -28.16 -26.68
CA GLY A 431 -24.17 -28.58 -27.53
C GLY A 431 -25.51 -28.22 -26.90
N GLY A 432 -26.31 -27.45 -27.63
CA GLY A 432 -27.68 -27.08 -27.27
C GLY A 432 -28.04 -25.73 -27.88
N GLU A 433 -28.76 -25.72 -29.00
CA GLU A 433 -29.35 -24.50 -29.55
C GLU A 433 -30.39 -23.97 -28.55
N VAL A 434 -30.11 -22.82 -27.94
CA VAL A 434 -31.11 -22.04 -27.19
C VAL A 434 -31.88 -21.19 -28.18
N ASN A 435 -33.18 -21.42 -28.29
CA ASN A 435 -34.09 -20.61 -29.10
C ASN A 435 -34.46 -19.33 -28.33
N TRP A 436 -33.85 -18.21 -28.72
CA TRP A 436 -34.02 -16.90 -28.07
C TRP A 436 -35.37 -16.23 -28.33
N ALA A 437 -36.23 -16.79 -29.18
CA ALA A 437 -37.53 -16.21 -29.50
C ALA A 437 -38.65 -16.56 -28.49
N GLU A 438 -38.41 -17.46 -27.53
CA GLU A 438 -39.41 -17.84 -26.51
C GLU A 438 -39.21 -17.13 -25.16
N MET A 439 -38.22 -16.22 -25.03
CA MET A 439 -37.91 -15.50 -23.78
C MET A 439 -38.16 -13.98 -23.81
N THR A 440 -38.89 -13.47 -24.80
CA THR A 440 -39.53 -12.13 -24.76
C THR A 440 -41.01 -12.28 -24.54
#